data_AF-K0IES8-F1
#
_entry.id   AF-K0IES8-F1
#
_cell.length_a   1.000
_cell.length_b   1.000
_cell.length_c   1.000
_cell.angle_alpha   90.00
_cell.angle_beta   90.00
_cell.angle_gamma   90.00
#
_symmetry.space_group_name_H-M   'P 1'
#
loop_
_entity.id
_entity.type
_entity.pdbx_description
1 polymer ?
#
loop_
_entity_poly.entity_id
_entity_poly.type
_entity_poly.pdbx_seq_one_letter_code
_entity_poly.pdbx_strand_id
1 'polypeptide(L)' 'MLNYKFRLYPVMEQEQRLVKVLEINRIMYNYFILNNFRSRNDMNFALTELKEQQPILRNYYSKMLRMISTTVAAAWMV' A
#
# COMPACT_ATOMS: atom_id res chain seq x y z
N MET A 1 -12.09 -0.19 -35.59
CA MET A 1 -10.72 -0.48 -35.11
C MET A 1 -10.83 -1.31 -33.84
N LEU A 2 -10.58 -2.61 -33.94
CA LEU A 2 -10.41 -3.48 -32.77
C LEU A 2 -9.05 -3.14 -32.16
N ASN A 3 -9.04 -2.47 -31.00
CA ASN A 3 -7.82 -2.31 -30.21
C ASN A 3 -7.37 -3.71 -29.78
N TYR A 4 -6.44 -4.31 -30.54
CA TYR A 4 -5.68 -5.46 -30.08
C TYR A 4 -4.96 -5.01 -28.81
N LYS A 5 -5.48 -5.40 -27.65
CA LYS A 5 -4.77 -5.33 -26.38
C LYS A 5 -3.60 -6.30 -26.46
N PHE A 6 -2.54 -5.91 -27.16
CA PHE A 6 -1.24 -6.51 -26.94
C PHE A 6 -0.99 -6.42 -25.44
N ARG A 7 -0.66 -7.55 -24.80
CA ARG A 7 -0.07 -7.53 -23.46
C ARG A 7 1.23 -6.75 -23.60
N LEU A 8 1.17 -5.44 -23.40
CA LEU A 8 2.35 -4.63 -23.15
C LEU A 8 2.93 -5.20 -21.86
N TYR A 9 3.97 -6.01 -22.00
CA TYR A 9 4.81 -6.36 -20.87
C TYR A 9 5.30 -5.06 -20.24
N PRO A 10 5.37 -4.99 -18.90
CA PRO A 10 5.79 -3.77 -18.24
C PRO A 10 7.16 -3.34 -18.79
N VAL A 11 7.29 -2.05 -19.10
CA VAL A 11 8.62 -1.48 -19.36
C VAL A 11 9.43 -1.56 -18.06
N MET A 12 10.76 -1.67 -18.13
CA MET A 12 11.64 -1.78 -16.96
C MET A 12 11.30 -0.79 -15.83
N GLU A 13 10.94 0.46 -16.18
CA GLU A 13 10.54 1.49 -15.21
C GLU A 13 9.23 1.17 -14.47
N GLN A 14 8.27 0.57 -15.18
CA GLN A 14 6.98 0.16 -14.61
C GLN A 14 7.17 -1.01 -13.66
N GLU A 15 8.04 -1.96 -14.00
CA GLU A 15 8.43 -3.06 -13.13
C GLU A 15 9.11 -2.56 -11.86
N GLN A 16 10.09 -1.66 -11.99
CA GLN A 16 10.76 -1.05 -10.83
C GLN A 16 9.77 -0.30 -9.93
N ARG A 17 8.82 0.43 -10.52
CA ARG A 17 7.77 1.12 -9.77
C ARG A 17 6.87 0.12 -9.04
N LEU A 18 6.50 -0.98 -9.68
CA LEU A 18 5.70 -2.04 -9.08
C LEU A 18 6.43 -2.67 -7.88
N VAL A 19 7.70 -3.04 -8.04
CA VAL A 19 8.53 -3.61 -6.96
C VAL A 19 8.58 -2.68 -5.76
N LYS A 20 8.86 -1.39 -5.97
CA LYS A 20 8.88 -0.38 -4.89
C LYS A 20 7.54 -0.27 -4.16
N VAL A 21 6.43 -0.31 -4.90
CA VAL A 21 5.08 -0.29 -4.32
C VAL A 21 4.81 -1.54 -3.48
N LEU A 22 5.18 -2.73 -3.99
CA LEU A 22 5.00 -3.99 -3.28
C LEU A 22 5.84 -4.05 -1.99
N GLU A 23 7.07 -3.54 -2.03
CA GLU A 23 7.94 -3.46 -0.85
C GLU A 23 7.34 -2.58 0.24
N ILE A 24 6.83 -1.38 -0.10
CA ILE A 24 6.18 -0.51 0.87
C ILE A 24 4.92 -1.16 1.42
N ASN A 25 4.11 -1.79 0.58
CA ASN A 25 2.93 -2.51 1.04
C ASN A 25 3.33 -3.57 2.08
N ARG A 26 4.34 -4.38 1.79
CA ARG A 26 4.86 -5.41 2.72
C ARG A 26 5.29 -4.81 4.05
N ILE A 27 6.05 -3.71 4.03
CA ILE A 27 6.50 -3.03 5.25
C ILE A 27 5.31 -2.54 6.07
N MET A 28 4.32 -1.89 5.43
CA MET A 28 3.13 -1.38 6.11
C MET A 28 2.27 -2.51 6.71
N TYR A 29 2.08 -3.61 5.98
CA TYR A 29 1.38 -4.78 6.50
C TYR A 29 2.07 -5.32 7.75
N ASN A 30 3.38 -5.53 7.69
CA ASN A 30 4.15 -6.04 8.83
C ASN A 30 4.06 -5.08 10.01
N TYR A 31 4.16 -3.77 9.78
CA TYR A 31 3.98 -2.77 10.82
C TYR A 31 2.61 -2.88 11.50
N PHE A 32 1.52 -2.98 10.72
CA PHE A 32 0.18 -3.08 11.30
C PHE A 32 -0.05 -4.38 12.08
N ILE A 33 0.47 -5.50 11.57
CA ILE A 33 0.35 -6.81 12.21
C ILE A 33 1.16 -6.85 13.51
N LEU A 34 2.42 -6.40 13.49
CA LEU A 34 3.29 -6.40 14.67
C LEU A 34 2.76 -5.52 15.80
N ASN A 35 2.15 -4.38 15.46
CA ASN A 35 1.53 -3.48 16.43
C ASN A 35 0.09 -3.88 16.79
N ASN A 36 -0.41 -5.00 16.26
CA ASN A 36 -1.73 -5.55 16.60
C ASN A 36 -2.90 -4.58 16.36
N PHE A 37 -2.79 -3.71 15.35
CA PHE A 37 -3.87 -2.77 15.02
C PHE A 37 -5.07 -3.51 14.42
N ARG A 38 -6.22 -3.43 15.09
CA ARG A 38 -7.47 -4.09 14.66
C ARG A 38 -8.47 -3.11 14.05
N SER A 39 -8.51 -1.89 14.56
CA SER A 39 -9.41 -0.85 14.07
C SER A 39 -8.83 -0.17 12.82
N ARG A 40 -9.67 -0.01 11.80
CA ARG A 40 -9.33 0.74 10.59
C ARG A 40 -8.98 2.20 10.91
N ASN A 41 -9.62 2.80 11.90
CA ASN A 41 -9.40 4.20 12.25
C ASN A 41 -8.00 4.39 12.86
N ASP A 42 -7.62 3.50 13.77
CA ASP A 42 -6.32 3.52 14.43
C ASP A 42 -5.19 3.32 13.42
N MET A 43 -5.36 2.39 12.46
CA MET A 43 -4.40 2.22 11.36
C MET A 43 -4.27 3.47 10.48
N ASN A 44 -5.37 4.18 10.19
CA ASN A 44 -5.31 5.42 9.41
C ASN A 44 -4.65 6.57 10.18
N PHE A 45 -4.86 6.62 11.50
CA PHE A 45 -4.21 7.58 12.38
C PHE A 45 -2.69 7.31 12.43
N ALA A 46 -2.29 6.07 12.72
CA ALA A 46 -0.89 5.65 12.71
C ALA A 46 -0.22 5.89 11.35
N LEU A 47 -0.93 5.69 10.25
CA LEU A 47 -0.43 5.99 8.90
C LEU A 47 -0.19 7.49 8.68
N THR A 48 -0.94 8.36 9.36
CA THR A 48 -0.74 9.81 9.31
C THR A 48 0.54 10.18 10.04
N GLU A 49 0.75 9.64 11.24
CA GLU A 49 2.00 9.82 12.01
C GLU A 49 3.23 9.28 11.26
N LEU A 50 3.12 8.09 10.65
CA LEU A 50 4.19 7.48 9.85
C LEU A 50 4.59 8.35 8.64
N LYS A 51 3.65 9.09 8.05
CA LYS A 51 3.94 10.02 6.93
C LYS A 51 4.67 11.28 7.39
N GLU A 52 4.59 11.63 8.66
CA GLU A 52 5.36 12.71 9.25
C GLU A 52 6.78 12.24 9.57
N GLN A 53 6.91 11.04 10.14
CA GLN A 53 8.21 10.46 10.46
C GLN A 53 9.01 10.07 9.21
N GLN A 54 8.35 9.52 8.19
CA GLN A 54 9.00 9.05 6.97
C GLN A 54 8.43 9.76 5.74
N PRO A 55 9.08 10.84 5.27
CA PRO A 55 8.58 11.64 4.15
C PRO A 55 8.51 10.85 2.84
N ILE A 56 9.23 9.72 2.72
CA ILE A 56 9.19 8.82 1.57
C ILE A 56 7.77 8.34 1.27
N LEU A 57 6.92 8.13 2.30
CA LEU A 57 5.54 7.70 2.11
C LEU A 57 4.67 8.76 1.43
N ARG A 58 5.06 10.04 1.48
CA ARG A 58 4.33 11.13 0.83
C ARG A 58 4.41 11.05 -0.70
N ASN A 59 5.43 10.37 -1.22
CA ASN A 59 5.58 10.14 -2.67
C ASN A 59 4.62 9.08 -3.21
N TYR A 60 3.91 8.36 -2.35
CA TYR A 60 2.97 7.31 -2.74
C TYR A 60 1.52 7.78 -2.61
N TYR A 61 0.64 7.19 -3.43
CA TYR A 61 -0.77 7.56 -3.44
C TYR A 61 -1.45 7.23 -2.11
N SER A 62 -2.02 8.23 -1.44
CA SER A 62 -2.76 8.07 -0.18
C SER A 62 -3.90 7.04 -0.26
N LYS A 63 -4.54 6.88 -1.43
CA LYS A 63 -5.59 5.88 -1.64
C LYS A 63 -5.05 4.44 -1.55
N MET A 64 -3.83 4.20 -2.04
CA MET A 64 -3.19 2.89 -1.98
C MET A 64 -2.82 2.54 -0.53
N LEU A 65 -2.20 3.47 0.19
CA LEU A 65 -1.88 3.29 1.61
C LEU A 65 -3.13 3.01 2.47
N ARG A 66 -4.24 3.70 2.20
CA ARG A 66 -5.53 3.47 2.89
C ARG A 66 -6.17 2.13 2.52
N MET A 67 -5.82 1.54 1.38
CA MET A 67 -6.30 0.21 0.99
C MET A 67 -5.69 -0.89 1.88
N ILE A 68 -4.47 -0.68 2.35
CA ILE A 68 -3.79 -1.59 3.29
C ILE A 68 -4.56 -1.64 4.61
N SER A 69 -4.96 -0.50 5.17
CA SER A 69 -5.74 -0.51 6.42
C SER A 69 -7.10 -1.19 6.25
N THR A 70 -7.75 -1.06 5.09
CA THR A 70 -9.01 -1.76 4.83
C THR A 70 -8.85 -3.27 4.69
N THR A 71 -7.78 -3.74 4.07
CA THR A 71 -7.54 -5.17 3.86
C THR A 71 -7.11 -5.86 5.15
N VAL A 72 -6.24 -5.23 5.95
CA VAL A 72 -5.89 -5.71 7.29
C VAL A 72 -7.12 -5.77 8.19
N ALA A 73 -7.92 -4.70 8.22
CA ALA A 73 -9.14 -4.69 9.02
C ALA A 73 -10.13 -5.80 8.60
N ALA A 74 -10.28 -6.04 7.29
CA ALA A 74 -11.13 -7.11 6.79
C ALA A 74 -10.60 -8.51 7.17
N ALA A 75 -9.28 -8.71 7.15
CA ALA A 75 -8.67 -9.97 7.55
C ALA A 75 -8.88 -10.29 9.04
N TRP A 76 -8.94 -9.28 9.91
CA TRP A 76 -9.24 -9.46 11.34
C TRP A 76 -10.72 -9.71 11.66
N MET A 77 -11.63 -9.46 10.72
CA MET A 77 -13.07 -9.71 10.90
C MET A 77 -13.48 -11.16 10.59
N VAL A 78 -12.55 -11.95 10.03
CA VAL A 78 -12.72 -13.39 9.75
C VAL A 78 -12.23 -14.19 10.96
#